data_AF-A0A3E0VUT9-F1
#
_entry.id   AF-A0A3E0VUT9-F1
#
_cell.length_a   1.000
_cell.length_b   1.000
_cell.length_c   1.000
_cell.angle_alpha   90.00
_cell.angle_beta   90.00
_cell.angle_gamma   90.00
#
_symmetry.space_group_name_H-M   'P 1'
#
loop_
_entity.id
_entity.type
_entity.pdbx_description
1 polymer ?
#
loop_
_entity_poly.entity_id
_entity_poly.type
_entity_poly.pdbx_seq_one_letter_code
_entity_poly.pdbx_strand_id
1 'polypeptide(L)'
;MLVALPIVAVSVSLLSGCGVANVISPPFASAIYATTADGADADSSVAIPAWVPADATFIRVKTDQTRGASILMFSPTATPPVFTGCDAASDPEVDQAQSTGALTNQLAETWWPQALNAGVGVVCAGKWHLFAQDGHYYGWTP
;
A
#
# COMPACT_ATOMS: atom_id res chain seq x y z
N MET A 1 -27.85 -50.85 19.75
CA MET A 1 -27.16 -51.27 18.51
C MET A 1 -26.52 -50.01 17.90
N LEU A 2 -25.19 -50.02 17.83
CA LEU A 2 -24.22 -49.17 17.11
C LEU A 2 -24.52 -47.69 16.73
N VAL A 3 -23.75 -46.80 17.39
CA VAL A 3 -22.89 -45.69 16.90
C VAL A 3 -22.98 -45.26 15.41
N ALA A 4 -23.11 -43.94 15.19
CA ALA A 4 -22.33 -43.18 14.18
C ALA A 4 -22.50 -41.65 14.35
N LEU A 5 -21.46 -40.95 14.80
CA LEU A 5 -21.27 -39.51 14.54
C LEU A 5 -20.72 -39.32 13.13
N PRO A 6 -21.09 -38.25 12.42
CA PRO A 6 -20.22 -37.62 11.45
C PRO A 6 -19.76 -36.24 11.95
N ILE A 7 -18.45 -36.14 12.15
CA ILE A 7 -17.66 -34.93 11.99
C ILE A 7 -17.91 -34.40 10.57
N VAL A 8 -17.95 -33.08 10.35
CA VAL A 8 -17.19 -32.39 9.27
C VAL A 8 -17.55 -30.90 9.17
N ALA A 9 -16.45 -30.13 9.19
CA ALA A 9 -16.18 -28.82 8.60
C ALA A 9 -17.02 -27.61 9.02
N VAL A 10 -16.36 -26.81 9.89
CA VAL A 10 -16.44 -25.35 9.91
C VAL A 10 -16.43 -24.82 8.48
N SER A 11 -17.58 -24.31 8.05
CA SER A 11 -17.68 -23.56 6.80
C SER A 11 -16.97 -22.23 7.02
N VAL A 12 -15.74 -22.14 6.53
CA VAL A 12 -15.02 -20.87 6.45
C VAL A 12 -15.87 -19.98 5.55
N SER A 13 -16.32 -18.87 6.10
CA SER A 13 -17.01 -17.80 5.38
C SER A 13 -16.21 -17.46 4.13
N LEU A 14 -16.70 -17.87 2.97
CA LEU A 14 -16.29 -17.31 1.69
C LEU A 14 -16.63 -15.82 1.79
N LEU A 15 -15.62 -14.97 2.00
CA LEU A 15 -15.71 -13.56 1.66
C LEU A 15 -15.84 -13.48 0.14
N SER A 16 -17.03 -13.76 -0.38
CA SER A 16 -17.47 -13.43 -1.73
C SER A 16 -17.64 -11.91 -1.81
N GLY A 17 -16.53 -11.20 -1.74
CA GLY A 17 -16.44 -9.77 -1.99
C GLY A 17 -16.34 -9.45 -3.48
N CYS A 18 -17.09 -10.14 -4.34
CA CYS A 18 -17.28 -9.72 -5.73
C CYS A 18 -18.50 -8.79 -5.82
N GLY A 19 -18.39 -7.62 -5.20
CA GLY A 19 -19.32 -6.51 -5.42
C GLY A 19 -18.81 -5.64 -6.57
N VAL A 20 -18.94 -6.14 -7.81
CA VAL A 20 -18.80 -5.32 -9.02
C VAL A 20 -19.96 -4.32 -9.05
N ALA A 21 -19.72 -3.12 -8.53
CA ALA A 21 -20.48 -1.94 -8.90
C ALA A 21 -19.67 -1.20 -9.96
N ASN A 22 -20.28 -0.98 -11.13
CA ASN A 22 -19.78 -0.15 -12.22
C ASN A 22 -19.08 1.12 -11.70
N VAL A 23 -17.75 1.13 -11.71
CA VAL A 23 -16.99 2.35 -11.50
C VAL A 23 -16.52 2.78 -12.87
N ILE A 24 -16.99 3.94 -13.33
CA ILE A 24 -16.31 4.77 -14.34
C ILE A 24 -14.83 4.55 -14.13
N SER A 25 -14.13 3.82 -15.01
CA SER A 25 -12.71 3.49 -14.80
C SER A 25 -11.95 4.81 -14.90
N PRO A 26 -11.68 5.50 -13.77
CA PRO A 26 -10.86 6.69 -13.83
C PRO A 26 -9.43 6.18 -14.07
N PRO A 27 -8.44 7.03 -14.36
CA PRO A 27 -7.11 6.55 -14.72
C PRO A 27 -6.34 5.96 -13.52
N PHE A 28 -6.99 5.27 -12.59
CA PHE A 28 -6.37 4.70 -11.41
C PHE A 28 -6.37 3.19 -11.50
N ALA A 29 -5.18 2.59 -11.42
CA ALA A 29 -5.02 1.17 -11.17
C ALA A 29 -4.76 0.96 -9.68
N SER A 30 -5.38 -0.05 -9.08
CA SER A 30 -5.22 -0.36 -7.67
C SER A 30 -5.11 -1.86 -7.45
N ALA A 31 -4.28 -2.27 -6.51
CA ALA A 31 -4.11 -3.67 -6.13
C ALA A 31 -3.86 -3.81 -4.63
N ILE A 32 -4.27 -4.97 -4.09
CA ILE A 32 -4.02 -5.35 -2.70
C ILE A 32 -3.42 -6.76 -2.72
N TYR A 33 -2.28 -6.92 -2.05
CA TYR A 33 -1.56 -8.18 -1.93
C TYR A 33 -1.46 -8.57 -0.46
N ALA A 34 -1.63 -9.85 -0.15
CA ALA A 34 -1.44 -10.33 1.21
C ALA A 34 0.05 -10.32 1.59
N THR A 35 0.92 -10.69 0.64
CA THR A 35 2.38 -10.70 0.77
C THR A 35 3.06 -10.15 -0.49
N THR A 36 4.37 -9.88 -0.42
CA THR A 36 5.14 -9.50 -1.62
C THR A 36 5.17 -10.61 -2.68
N ALA A 37 5.21 -11.88 -2.27
CA ALA A 37 5.22 -13.03 -3.18
C ALA A 37 3.96 -13.05 -4.05
N ASP A 38 2.79 -12.79 -3.45
CA ASP A 38 1.53 -12.72 -4.19
C ASP A 38 1.53 -11.65 -5.28
N GLY A 39 2.27 -10.55 -5.06
CA GLY A 39 2.41 -9.48 -6.04
C GLY A 39 3.49 -9.71 -7.08
N ALA A 40 4.47 -10.58 -6.81
CA ALA A 40 5.48 -10.98 -7.78
C ALA A 40 4.90 -11.93 -8.84
N ASP A 41 3.97 -12.80 -8.42
CA ASP A 41 3.28 -13.77 -9.29
C ASP A 41 2.02 -13.19 -9.96
N ALA A 42 1.59 -11.99 -9.57
CA ALA A 42 0.41 -11.36 -10.13
C ALA A 42 0.71 -10.71 -11.48
N ASP A 43 -0.01 -11.13 -12.52
CA ASP A 43 -0.20 -10.40 -13.80
C ASP A 43 -0.90 -9.03 -13.63
N SER A 44 -0.93 -8.53 -12.40
CA SER A 44 -1.60 -7.31 -11.99
C SER A 44 -0.98 -6.06 -12.62
N SER A 45 -1.85 -5.13 -12.97
CA SER A 45 -1.52 -3.83 -13.57
C SER A 45 -0.65 -2.89 -12.71
N VAL A 46 -0.33 -3.26 -11.46
CA VAL A 46 0.41 -2.41 -10.51
C VAL A 46 1.49 -3.22 -9.82
N ALA A 47 2.75 -3.03 -10.20
CA ALA A 47 3.85 -3.77 -9.60
C ALA A 47 4.18 -3.28 -8.18
N ILE A 48 4.52 -4.21 -7.29
CA ILE A 48 5.13 -3.87 -5.99
C ILE A 48 6.57 -3.40 -6.25
N PRO A 49 6.98 -2.22 -5.75
CA PRO A 49 8.35 -1.76 -5.89
C PRO A 49 9.36 -2.69 -5.21
N ALA A 50 10.51 -2.91 -5.86
CA ALA A 50 11.55 -3.83 -5.36
C ALA A 50 12.18 -3.45 -4.00
N TRP A 51 12.00 -2.21 -3.54
CA TRP A 51 12.46 -1.77 -2.22
C TRP A 51 11.53 -2.21 -1.09
N VAL A 52 10.29 -2.65 -1.40
CA VAL A 52 9.37 -3.19 -0.39
C VAL A 52 9.95 -4.52 0.13
N PRO A 53 10.11 -4.69 1.45
CA PRO A 53 10.74 -5.90 2.00
C PRO A 53 9.95 -7.17 1.67
N ALA A 54 10.66 -8.28 1.48
CA ALA A 54 10.05 -9.56 1.12
C ALA A 54 9.06 -10.09 2.18
N ASP A 55 9.25 -9.75 3.45
CA ASP A 55 8.36 -10.11 4.55
C ASP A 55 7.22 -9.11 4.77
N ALA A 56 7.04 -8.12 3.87
CA ALA A 56 5.94 -7.17 3.97
C ALA A 56 4.59 -7.87 3.76
N THR A 57 3.62 -7.44 4.56
CA THR A 57 2.26 -7.97 4.53
C THR A 57 1.24 -6.85 4.33
N PHE A 58 0.06 -7.22 3.84
CA PHE A 58 -1.06 -6.30 3.61
C PHE A 58 -0.62 -5.08 2.80
N ILE A 59 -0.15 -5.35 1.58
CA ILE A 59 0.40 -4.34 0.68
C ILE A 59 -0.75 -3.79 -0.15
N ARG A 60 -0.91 -2.47 -0.15
CA ARG A 60 -1.88 -1.76 -0.98
C ARG A 60 -1.14 -0.81 -1.89
N VAL A 61 -1.44 -0.84 -3.18
CA VAL A 61 -0.85 0.08 -4.16
C VAL A 61 -1.96 0.69 -4.99
N LYS A 62 -1.88 2.00 -5.24
CA LYS A 62 -2.73 2.71 -6.18
C LYS A 62 -1.87 3.64 -7.03
N THR A 63 -2.09 3.62 -8.34
CA THR A 63 -1.35 4.41 -9.31
C THR A 63 -2.31 5.20 -10.18
N ASP A 64 -2.11 6.51 -10.27
CA ASP A 64 -2.67 7.36 -11.32
C ASP A 64 -1.89 7.09 -12.62
N GLN A 65 -2.48 6.34 -13.54
CA GLN A 65 -1.95 6.02 -14.85
C GLN A 65 -1.85 7.23 -15.79
N THR A 66 -2.54 8.34 -15.51
CA THR A 66 -2.39 9.57 -16.32
C THR A 66 -1.15 10.34 -15.92
N ARG A 67 -0.86 10.41 -14.61
CA ARG A 67 0.28 11.19 -14.08
C ARG A 67 1.52 10.36 -13.76
N GLY A 68 1.38 9.04 -13.65
CA GLY A 68 2.43 8.14 -13.16
C GLY A 68 2.64 8.19 -11.64
N ALA A 69 1.86 9.00 -10.92
CA ALA A 69 1.93 9.14 -9.47
C ALA A 69 1.36 7.89 -8.78
N SER A 70 2.04 7.39 -7.76
CA SER A 70 1.63 6.18 -7.04
C SER A 70 1.65 6.39 -5.54
N ILE A 71 0.74 5.73 -4.84
CA ILE A 71 0.75 5.58 -3.39
C ILE A 71 0.80 4.11 -3.01
N LEU A 72 1.46 3.82 -1.91
CA LEU A 72 1.69 2.49 -1.40
C LEU A 72 1.55 2.48 0.12
N MET A 73 0.95 1.42 0.67
CA MET A 73 1.00 1.14 2.11
C MET A 73 1.32 -0.34 2.32
N PHE A 74 2.10 -0.64 3.34
CA PHE A 74 2.31 -2.00 3.81
C PHE A 74 2.44 -2.04 5.33
N SER A 75 2.16 -3.22 5.90
CA SER A 75 2.33 -3.46 7.33
C SER A 75 3.79 -3.70 7.71
N PRO A 76 4.17 -3.49 8.97
CA PRO A 76 5.55 -3.57 9.41
C PRO A 76 6.11 -4.95 9.20
N THR A 77 7.39 -4.97 8.90
CA THR A 77 8.20 -6.16 8.65
C THR A 77 8.95 -6.52 9.93
N ALA A 78 9.41 -7.77 10.05
CA ALA A 78 10.22 -8.18 11.20
C ALA A 78 11.56 -7.42 11.25
N THR A 79 12.04 -7.01 10.07
CA THR A 79 13.21 -6.14 9.93
C THR A 79 12.77 -4.81 9.32
N PRO A 80 12.82 -3.69 10.07
CA PRO A 80 12.52 -2.37 9.51
C PRO A 80 13.39 -2.11 8.28
N PRO A 81 12.81 -1.72 7.14
CA PRO A 81 13.60 -1.33 6.00
C PRO A 81 14.49 -0.12 6.35
N VAL A 82 15.74 -0.17 5.91
CA VAL A 82 16.68 0.93 6.06
C VAL A 82 16.56 1.82 4.83
N PHE A 83 16.21 3.08 5.06
CA PHE A 83 16.10 4.07 4.00
C PHE A 83 17.07 5.22 4.26
N THR A 84 17.50 5.86 3.19
CA THR A 84 18.33 7.07 3.28
C THR A 84 17.41 8.27 3.46
N GLY A 85 17.84 9.25 4.25
CA GLY A 85 17.14 10.54 4.32
C GLY A 85 17.05 11.16 2.91
N CYS A 86 15.92 11.77 2.60
CA CYS A 86 15.76 12.48 1.35
C CYS A 86 16.64 13.75 1.34
N ASP A 87 17.27 14.05 0.20
CA ASP A 87 17.91 15.36 0.01
C ASP A 87 16.86 16.36 -0.50
N ALA A 88 16.27 17.12 0.42
CA ALA A 88 15.26 18.12 0.13
C ALA A 88 15.75 19.24 -0.81
N ALA A 89 17.07 19.47 -0.93
CA ALA A 89 17.59 20.45 -1.88
C ALA A 89 17.55 19.94 -3.33
N SER A 90 17.55 18.62 -3.51
CA SER A 90 17.49 17.94 -4.81
C SER A 90 16.08 17.52 -5.21
N ASP A 91 15.14 17.49 -4.27
CA ASP A 91 13.78 17.00 -4.45
C ASP A 91 12.79 17.96 -3.76
N PRO A 92 12.24 18.96 -4.49
CA PRO A 92 11.30 19.94 -3.94
C PRO A 92 9.96 19.31 -3.52
N GLU A 93 9.68 18.08 -3.92
CA GLU A 93 8.50 17.32 -3.51
C GLU A 93 8.64 16.74 -2.09
N VAL A 94 9.87 16.57 -1.57
CA VAL A 94 10.14 16.30 -0.15
C VAL A 94 9.69 17.45 0.74
N ASP A 95 9.79 18.70 0.28
CA ASP A 95 9.33 19.86 1.05
C ASP A 95 7.79 19.89 1.15
N GLN A 96 7.11 19.26 0.17
CA GLN A 96 5.67 18.97 0.25
C GLN A 96 5.33 17.81 1.18
N ALA A 97 6.32 17.07 1.71
CA ALA A 97 6.08 15.89 2.54
C ALA A 97 5.35 16.19 3.85
N GLN A 98 5.30 17.45 4.30
CA GLN A 98 4.42 17.83 5.43
C GLN A 98 2.93 17.89 5.05
N SER A 99 2.60 17.72 3.77
CA SER A 99 1.24 17.75 3.23
C SER A 99 0.96 16.49 2.42
N THR A 100 0.77 15.36 3.10
CA THR A 100 0.06 14.21 2.50
C THR A 100 -1.32 14.63 1.94
N GLY A 101 -1.86 15.78 2.39
CA GLY A 101 -3.03 16.48 1.87
C GLY A 101 -3.01 16.82 0.38
N ALA A 102 -1.85 17.13 -0.22
CA ALA A 102 -1.77 17.48 -1.64
C ALA A 102 -1.97 16.25 -2.55
N LEU A 103 -1.47 15.08 -2.13
CA LEU A 103 -1.69 13.80 -2.80
C LEU A 103 -3.09 13.23 -2.54
N THR A 104 -3.65 13.41 -1.34
CA THR A 104 -4.98 12.90 -1.01
C THR A 104 -6.11 13.62 -1.74
N ASN A 105 -5.98 14.92 -1.98
CA ASN A 105 -6.93 15.64 -2.83
C ASN A 105 -7.03 15.05 -4.24
N GLN A 106 -5.97 14.38 -4.72
CA GLN A 106 -5.94 13.77 -6.05
C GLN A 106 -6.39 12.30 -6.05
N LEU A 107 -6.20 11.58 -4.96
CA LEU A 107 -6.42 10.12 -4.90
C LEU A 107 -7.66 9.70 -4.11
N ALA A 108 -8.22 10.57 -3.25
CA ALA A 108 -9.46 10.38 -2.48
C ALA A 108 -9.56 9.02 -1.76
N GLU A 109 -8.45 8.50 -1.24
CA GLU A 109 -8.40 7.20 -0.55
C GLU A 109 -8.58 7.36 0.97
N THR A 110 -9.45 6.53 1.56
CA THR A 110 -9.76 6.57 3.00
C THR A 110 -8.68 5.94 3.88
N TRP A 111 -7.77 5.14 3.31
CA TRP A 111 -6.68 4.47 4.03
C TRP A 111 -5.37 5.26 4.01
N TRP A 112 -5.27 6.30 3.16
CA TRP A 112 -4.09 7.13 3.10
C TRP A 112 -4.15 8.24 4.18
N PRO A 113 -3.08 8.49 4.92
CA PRO A 113 -3.08 9.50 5.98
C PRO A 113 -3.21 10.91 5.42
N GLN A 114 -4.16 11.68 5.93
CA GLN A 114 -4.42 13.06 5.47
C GLN A 114 -3.43 14.09 6.02
N ALA A 115 -2.68 13.73 7.06
CA ALA A 115 -1.57 14.50 7.60
C ALA A 115 -0.48 13.55 8.11
N LEU A 116 0.74 14.07 8.27
CA LEU A 116 1.80 13.40 9.02
C LEU A 116 1.71 13.75 10.51
N ASN A 117 1.94 12.75 11.36
CA ASN A 117 2.12 12.99 12.79
C ASN A 117 3.38 13.82 13.06
N ALA A 118 3.36 14.62 14.13
CA ALA A 118 4.50 15.46 14.51
C ALA A 118 5.76 14.60 14.77
N GLY A 119 6.88 14.98 14.19
CA GLY A 119 8.16 14.26 14.33
C GLY A 119 8.32 13.04 13.41
N VAL A 120 7.34 12.73 12.56
CA VAL A 120 7.52 11.73 11.49
C VAL A 120 8.48 12.28 10.45
N GLY A 121 9.60 11.57 10.25
CA GLY A 121 10.58 11.87 9.21
C GLY A 121 10.21 11.19 7.89
N VAL A 122 10.57 11.84 6.79
CA VAL A 122 10.42 11.30 5.44
C VAL A 122 11.77 10.82 4.93
N VAL A 123 11.77 9.64 4.34
CA VAL A 123 12.95 8.96 3.80
C VAL A 123 12.70 8.53 2.36
N CYS A 124 13.77 8.30 1.60
CA CYS A 124 13.69 8.08 0.17
C CYS A 124 14.24 6.72 -0.26
N ALA A 125 13.60 6.12 -1.25
CA ALA A 125 14.04 4.91 -1.94
C ALA A 125 13.87 5.07 -3.46
N GLY A 126 14.91 5.61 -4.12
CA GLY A 126 14.82 6.02 -5.52
C GLY A 126 13.83 7.18 -5.67
N LYS A 127 12.82 7.02 -6.53
CA LYS A 127 11.74 8.01 -6.73
C LYS A 127 10.63 7.98 -5.68
N TRP A 128 10.71 7.06 -4.73
CA TRP A 128 9.70 6.90 -3.70
C TRP A 128 10.09 7.67 -2.45
N HIS A 129 9.13 8.42 -1.95
CA HIS A 129 9.16 9.06 -0.65
C HIS A 129 8.37 8.22 0.33
N LEU A 130 8.86 8.09 1.55
CA LEU A 130 8.40 7.09 2.50
C LEU A 130 8.30 7.68 3.90
N PHE A 131 7.31 7.25 4.66
CA PHE A 131 7.24 7.51 6.09
C PHE A 131 6.58 6.35 6.82
N ALA A 132 6.83 6.27 8.12
CA ALA A 132 6.17 5.30 9.00
C ALA A 132 5.27 6.05 9.98
N GLN A 133 4.00 5.65 10.07
CA GLN A 133 3.10 6.11 11.13
C GLN A 133 1.99 5.09 11.38
N ASP A 134 1.37 5.16 12.56
CA ASP A 134 0.23 4.32 12.93
C ASP A 134 0.46 2.82 12.74
N GLY A 135 1.73 2.38 12.87
CA GLY A 135 2.11 0.98 12.69
C GLY A 135 2.08 0.52 11.23
N HIS A 136 2.20 1.42 10.26
CA HIS A 136 2.33 1.09 8.83
C HIS A 136 3.42 1.93 8.17
N TYR A 137 3.94 1.40 7.08
CA TYR A 137 4.79 2.16 6.16
C TYR A 137 3.95 2.64 4.99
N TYR A 138 4.15 3.90 4.64
CA TYR A 138 3.49 4.55 3.53
C TYR A 138 4.55 5.05 2.57
N GLY A 139 4.24 5.01 1.28
CA GLY A 139 5.10 5.52 0.23
C GLY A 139 4.33 6.21 -0.87
N TRP A 140 4.92 7.23 -1.47
CA TRP A 140 4.39 7.87 -2.66
C TRP A 140 5.48 8.20 -3.67
N THR A 141 5.07 8.35 -4.93
CA THR A 141 5.88 9.01 -5.95
C THR A 141 5.22 10.34 -6.32
N PRO A 142 6.01 11.37 -6.65
CA PRO A 142 5.48 12.56 -7.29
C PRO A 142 4.85 12.26 -8.66
#